data_AF-A0A5D2L747-F1
#
_entry.id   AF-A0A5D2L747-F1
#
_cell.length_a   1.000
_cell.length_b   1.000
_cell.length_c   1.000
_cell.angle_alpha   90.00
_cell.angle_beta   90.00
_cell.angle_gamma   90.00
#
_symmetry.space_group_name_H-M   'P 1'
#
loop_
_entity.id
_entity.type
_entity.pdbx_description
1 polymer ?
#
loop_
_entity_poly.entity_id
_entity_poly.type
_entity_poly.pdbx_seq_one_letter_code
_entity_poly.pdbx_strand_id
1 'polypeptide(L)'
;MESHLEKQDRDVLQKSFEEMISTLPKVNFWGLPLDLYQYQGFWITLPFLQGALSAQQQFQAQPTDIILCSSLRTGYSKSQNTQPIQLDEAFELFYEGVSMYGSYWDHVLGYWKASLEHPDKLMFLKYEDVVENTVLYLKKIAEFIGYPFSSEEQQEGVPENIVQMCSFENLSGLEVNKTGKHREGQGNLELENNVFFRKGNVGDWKNYLTTEMSQRLDQRTLQKLSSSGLSL
;
A
#
# COMPACT_ATOMS: atom_id res chain seq x y z
N MET A 1 9.31 3.02 33.31
CA MET A 1 9.81 1.73 33.82
C MET A 1 8.63 0.80 33.74
N GLU A 2 8.68 -0.14 32.81
CA GLU A 2 7.56 -1.04 32.53
C GLU A 2 7.35 -2.01 33.69
N SER A 3 6.10 -2.27 34.04
CA SER A 3 5.78 -3.16 35.14
C SER A 3 6.10 -4.62 34.78
N HIS A 4 6.42 -5.42 35.78
CA HIS A 4 6.73 -6.84 35.58
C HIS A 4 5.56 -7.60 34.93
N LEU A 5 4.33 -7.20 35.23
CA LEU A 5 3.10 -7.77 34.66
C LEU A 5 2.96 -7.44 33.16
N GLU A 6 3.17 -6.18 32.77
CA GLU A 6 3.15 -5.75 31.36
C GLU A 6 4.21 -6.47 30.53
N LYS A 7 5.39 -6.72 31.12
CA LYS A 7 6.45 -7.49 30.45
C LYS A 7 6.06 -8.95 30.26
N GLN A 8 5.50 -9.58 31.29
CA GLN A 8 5.07 -10.98 31.25
C GLN A 8 3.95 -11.21 30.22
N ASP A 9 2.97 -10.31 30.16
CA ASP A 9 1.88 -10.39 29.19
C ASP A 9 2.37 -10.25 27.74
N ARG A 10 3.37 -9.38 27.51
CA ARG A 10 4.02 -9.27 26.20
C ARG A 10 4.83 -10.49 25.82
N ASP A 11 5.58 -11.08 26.75
CA ASP A 11 6.36 -12.30 26.49
C ASP A 11 5.45 -13.49 26.14
N VAL A 12 4.31 -13.61 26.84
CA VAL A 12 3.27 -14.63 26.52
C VAL A 12 2.67 -14.37 25.15
N LEU A 13 2.36 -13.12 24.83
CA LEU A 13 1.77 -12.76 23.55
C LEU A 13 2.72 -13.03 22.38
N GLN A 14 3.99 -12.63 22.53
CA GLN A 14 5.01 -12.89 21.52
C GLN A 14 5.18 -14.38 21.26
N LYS A 15 5.21 -15.20 22.32
CA LYS A 15 5.30 -16.65 22.18
C LYS A 15 4.09 -17.23 21.44
N SER A 16 2.89 -16.73 21.72
CA SER A 16 1.69 -17.14 20.98
C SER A 16 1.78 -16.80 19.49
N PHE A 17 2.35 -15.64 19.12
CA PHE A 17 2.58 -15.29 17.73
C PHE A 17 3.60 -16.20 17.06
N GLU A 18 4.71 -16.51 17.73
CA GLU A 18 5.74 -17.41 17.20
C GLU A 18 5.18 -18.82 16.93
N GLU A 19 4.38 -19.37 17.86
CA GLU A 19 3.72 -20.67 17.69
C GLU A 19 2.78 -20.66 16.48
N MET A 20 1.92 -19.64 16.36
CA MET A 20 0.99 -19.55 15.23
C MET A 20 1.71 -19.37 13.89
N ILE A 21 2.68 -18.45 13.81
CA ILE A 21 3.45 -18.18 12.59
C ILE A 21 4.20 -19.42 12.11
N SER A 22 4.71 -20.25 13.04
CA SER A 22 5.43 -21.49 12.71
C SER A 22 4.60 -22.51 11.92
N THR A 23 3.27 -22.41 11.98
CA THR A 23 2.34 -23.32 11.30
C THR A 23 1.84 -22.79 9.95
N LEU A 24 2.11 -21.53 9.62
CA LEU A 24 1.59 -20.91 8.40
C LEU A 24 2.35 -21.38 7.15
N PRO A 25 1.66 -21.59 6.02
CA PRO A 25 2.32 -21.77 4.73
C PRO A 25 3.23 -20.59 4.41
N LYS A 26 4.41 -20.86 3.85
CA LYS A 26 5.35 -19.82 3.44
C LYS A 26 6.03 -20.11 2.10
N VAL A 27 6.41 -19.04 1.41
CA VAL A 27 7.11 -19.06 0.12
C VAL A 27 8.21 -18.00 0.09
N ASN A 28 9.22 -18.18 -0.77
CA ASN A 28 10.27 -17.18 -0.94
C ASN A 28 9.71 -15.87 -1.53
N PHE A 29 10.17 -14.73 -1.03
CA PHE A 29 9.73 -13.41 -1.49
C PHE A 29 10.49 -12.99 -2.76
N TRP A 30 10.17 -13.59 -3.90
CA TRP A 30 10.60 -13.14 -5.23
C TRP A 30 12.13 -13.00 -5.37
N GLY A 31 12.88 -14.00 -4.89
CA GLY A 31 14.35 -14.03 -4.91
C GLY A 31 15.02 -13.23 -3.78
N LEU A 32 14.25 -12.54 -2.93
CA LEU A 32 14.79 -11.84 -1.77
C LEU A 32 15.11 -12.81 -0.63
N PRO A 33 16.05 -12.47 0.27
CA PRO A 33 16.36 -13.26 1.47
C PRO A 33 15.27 -13.11 2.56
N LEU A 34 14.00 -13.18 2.16
CA LEU A 34 12.81 -13.04 3.00
C LEU A 34 11.75 -14.05 2.54
N ASP A 35 10.89 -14.45 3.48
CA ASP A 35 9.73 -15.31 3.22
C ASP A 35 8.43 -14.50 3.32
N LEU A 36 7.44 -14.87 2.51
CA LEU A 36 6.05 -14.49 2.64
C LEU A 36 5.28 -15.60 3.36
N TYR A 37 4.48 -15.24 4.35
CA TYR A 37 3.63 -16.13 5.14
C TYR A 37 2.17 -15.90 4.75
N GLN A 38 1.40 -16.97 4.57
CA GLN A 38 -0.02 -16.87 4.26
C GLN A 38 -0.83 -16.72 5.55
N TYR A 39 -1.45 -15.56 5.74
CA TYR A 39 -2.29 -15.24 6.89
C TYR A 39 -3.61 -14.63 6.44
N GLN A 40 -4.74 -15.24 6.85
CA GLN A 40 -6.10 -14.80 6.49
C GLN A 40 -6.32 -14.58 4.98
N GLY A 41 -5.69 -15.40 4.14
CA GLY A 41 -5.81 -15.32 2.68
C GLY A 41 -4.82 -14.35 2.01
N PHE A 42 -3.97 -13.67 2.77
CA PHE A 42 -2.97 -12.73 2.25
C PHE A 42 -1.54 -13.16 2.54
N TRP A 43 -0.61 -12.77 1.67
CA TRP A 43 0.83 -13.05 1.82
C TRP A 43 1.56 -11.88 2.49
N ILE A 44 2.20 -12.11 3.63
CA ILE A 44 2.79 -11.04 4.45
C ILE A 44 4.21 -11.43 4.89
N THR A 45 5.17 -10.51 4.84
CA THR A 45 6.51 -10.77 5.38
C THR A 45 6.50 -10.78 6.91
N LEU A 46 7.42 -11.52 7.53
CA LEU A 46 7.42 -11.74 8.97
C LEU A 46 7.31 -10.45 9.83
N PRO A 47 8.07 -9.36 9.57
CA PRO A 47 7.97 -8.15 10.39
C PRO A 47 6.58 -7.50 10.33
N PHE A 48 5.96 -7.49 9.15
CA PHE A 48 4.63 -6.93 8.95
C PHE A 48 3.53 -7.84 9.51
N LEU A 49 3.73 -9.17 9.49
CA LEU A 49 2.79 -10.10 10.12
C LEU A 49 2.77 -9.91 11.64
N GLN A 50 3.93 -9.82 12.28
CA GLN A 50 4.01 -9.52 13.72
C GLN A 50 3.36 -8.16 14.04
N GLY A 51 3.61 -7.14 13.22
CA GLY A 51 2.96 -5.83 13.35
C GLY A 51 1.44 -5.90 13.21
N ALA A 52 0.92 -6.65 12.22
CA ALA A 52 -0.50 -6.84 12.00
C ALA A 52 -1.17 -7.57 13.18
N LEU A 53 -0.54 -8.63 13.70
CA LEU A 53 -1.05 -9.37 14.85
C LEU A 53 -1.10 -8.52 16.12
N SER A 54 -0.05 -7.73 16.35
CA SER A 54 -0.02 -6.78 17.45
C SER A 54 -1.13 -5.72 17.30
N ALA A 55 -1.25 -5.11 16.12
CA ALA A 55 -2.29 -4.13 15.84
C ALA A 55 -3.71 -4.71 16.02
N GLN A 56 -3.98 -5.92 15.55
CA GLN A 56 -5.28 -6.60 15.70
C GLN A 56 -5.69 -6.78 17.17
N GLN A 57 -4.74 -6.88 18.10
CA GLN A 57 -5.04 -7.07 19.51
C GLN A 57 -5.02 -5.78 20.33
N GLN A 58 -4.17 -4.83 19.95
CA GLN A 58 -3.81 -3.70 20.81
C GLN A 58 -4.22 -2.35 20.23
N PHE A 59 -4.44 -2.24 18.91
CA PHE A 59 -4.79 -0.96 18.31
C PHE A 59 -6.22 -0.55 18.69
N GLN A 60 -6.34 0.60 19.33
CA GLN A 60 -7.61 1.19 19.75
C GLN A 60 -7.88 2.44 18.93
N ALA A 61 -8.57 2.27 17.79
CA ALA A 61 -8.94 3.37 16.92
C ALA A 61 -9.81 4.39 17.68
N GLN A 62 -9.51 5.66 17.52
CA GLN A 62 -10.33 6.76 18.01
C GLN A 62 -11.32 7.21 16.92
N PRO A 63 -12.49 7.74 17.29
CA PRO A 63 -13.45 8.26 16.31
C PRO A 63 -12.91 9.41 15.43
N THR A 64 -11.81 10.05 15.86
CA THR A 64 -11.13 11.13 15.14
C THR A 64 -10.00 10.64 14.24
N ASP A 65 -9.67 9.36 14.26
CA ASP A 65 -8.59 8.81 13.44
C ASP A 65 -9.00 8.77 11.96
N ILE A 66 -8.07 9.16 11.10
CA ILE A 66 -8.19 9.02 9.64
C ILE A 66 -7.14 8.01 9.19
N ILE A 67 -7.60 6.90 8.61
CA ILE A 67 -6.72 5.81 8.16
C ILE A 67 -6.62 5.85 6.63
N LEU A 68 -5.41 6.00 6.12
CA LEU A 68 -5.12 5.86 4.69
C LEU A 68 -4.76 4.40 4.38
N CYS A 69 -5.60 3.73 3.59
CA CYS A 69 -5.37 2.37 3.13
C CYS A 69 -5.00 2.36 1.65
N SER A 70 -3.96 1.62 1.27
CA SER A 70 -3.58 1.42 -0.12
C SER A 70 -2.97 0.03 -0.33
N SER A 71 -3.15 -0.54 -1.51
CA SER A 71 -2.34 -1.69 -1.92
C SER A 71 -0.91 -1.20 -2.13
N LEU A 72 0.08 -1.94 -1.62
CA LEU A 72 1.47 -1.66 -1.94
C LEU A 72 1.69 -1.68 -3.44
N ARG A 73 2.44 -0.70 -3.94
CA ARG A 73 3.10 -0.82 -5.23
C ARG A 73 4.27 -1.77 -5.04
N THR A 74 4.35 -2.84 -5.84
CA THR A 74 5.50 -3.75 -5.87
C THR A 74 6.69 -3.01 -6.48
N GLY A 75 7.32 -2.16 -5.70
CA GLY A 75 8.50 -1.39 -6.06
C GLY A 75 9.47 -1.40 -4.89
N TYR A 76 10.10 -2.54 -4.64
CA TYR A 76 11.24 -2.57 -3.72
C TYR A 76 12.44 -1.92 -4.41
N SER A 77 13.12 -1.03 -3.70
CA SER A 77 14.34 -0.38 -4.20
C SER A 77 15.44 -1.41 -4.41
N LYS A 78 16.28 -1.22 -5.42
CA LYS A 78 17.44 -2.08 -5.69
C LYS A 78 18.33 -2.13 -4.45
N SER A 79 18.36 -3.26 -3.74
CA SER A 79 19.47 -3.55 -2.84
C SER A 79 20.70 -3.87 -3.69
N GLN A 80 21.87 -3.33 -3.34
CA GLN A 80 23.10 -3.51 -4.13
C GLN A 80 23.57 -4.99 -4.20
N ASN A 81 22.95 -5.91 -3.43
CA ASN A 81 23.43 -7.27 -3.21
C ASN A 81 22.43 -8.38 -3.61
N THR A 82 21.31 -8.06 -4.26
CA THR A 82 20.33 -9.05 -4.71
C THR A 82 20.13 -8.95 -6.22
N GLN A 83 20.30 -10.06 -6.94
CA GLN A 83 19.88 -10.13 -8.34
C GLN A 83 18.36 -9.96 -8.37
N PRO A 84 17.82 -8.94 -9.05
CA PRO A 84 16.38 -8.77 -9.15
C PRO A 84 15.80 -9.98 -9.89
N ILE A 85 14.68 -10.50 -9.38
CA ILE A 85 13.85 -11.47 -10.09
C ILE A 85 13.56 -10.95 -11.50
N GLN A 86 13.54 -11.86 -12.48
CA GLN A 86 13.20 -11.49 -13.85
C GLN A 86 11.74 -11.07 -13.93
N LEU A 87 11.43 -10.11 -14.82
CA LEU A 87 10.09 -9.57 -14.94
C LEU A 87 9.03 -10.66 -15.20
N ASP A 88 9.35 -11.63 -16.05
CA ASP A 88 8.45 -12.75 -16.37
C ASP A 88 8.10 -13.58 -15.14
N GLU A 89 9.08 -13.88 -14.29
CA GLU A 89 8.87 -14.65 -13.07
C GLU A 89 8.08 -13.83 -12.02
N ALA A 90 8.41 -12.55 -11.85
CA ALA A 90 7.67 -11.64 -10.98
C ALA A 90 6.21 -11.46 -11.44
N PHE A 91 6.01 -11.41 -12.76
CA PHE A 91 4.69 -11.34 -13.37
C PHE A 91 3.85 -12.57 -13.03
N GLU A 92 4.38 -13.79 -13.20
CA GLU A 92 3.65 -15.02 -12.86
C GLU A 92 3.30 -15.07 -11.37
N LEU A 93 4.23 -14.72 -10.48
CA LEU A 93 3.98 -14.69 -9.04
C LEU A 93 2.90 -13.67 -8.68
N PHE A 94 2.93 -12.47 -9.25
CA PHE A 94 1.87 -11.47 -9.08
C PHE A 94 0.52 -11.97 -9.62
N TYR A 95 0.52 -12.58 -10.82
CA TYR A 95 -0.67 -13.10 -11.48
C TYR A 95 -1.37 -14.20 -10.66
N GLU A 96 -0.59 -15.09 -10.03
CA GLU A 96 -1.07 -16.11 -9.09
C GLU A 96 -1.45 -15.54 -7.72
N GLY A 97 -1.25 -14.23 -7.49
CA GLY A 97 -1.58 -13.55 -6.23
C GLY A 97 -0.54 -13.75 -5.13
N VAL A 98 0.62 -14.34 -5.45
CA VAL A 98 1.74 -14.54 -4.54
C VAL A 98 2.61 -13.28 -4.57
N SER A 99 2.13 -12.21 -3.93
CA SER A 99 2.83 -10.93 -3.77
C SER A 99 2.64 -10.41 -2.35
N MET A 100 3.44 -9.47 -1.88
CA MET A 100 3.19 -8.82 -0.59
C MET A 100 1.78 -8.20 -0.55
N TYR A 101 1.00 -8.55 0.48
CA TYR A 101 -0.44 -8.29 0.64
C TYR A 101 -1.33 -8.77 -0.51
N GLY A 102 -0.82 -9.69 -1.33
CA GLY A 102 -1.55 -10.32 -2.42
C GLY A 102 -2.57 -11.35 -1.92
N SER A 103 -3.62 -11.64 -2.67
CA SER A 103 -3.84 -11.20 -4.06
C SER A 103 -4.31 -9.75 -4.20
N TYR A 104 -3.76 -9.02 -5.18
CA TYR A 104 -4.12 -7.62 -5.48
C TYR A 104 -5.63 -7.44 -5.67
N TRP A 105 -6.27 -8.32 -6.45
CA TRP A 105 -7.70 -8.23 -6.72
C TRP A 105 -8.55 -8.42 -5.47
N ASP A 106 -8.18 -9.37 -4.60
CA ASP A 106 -8.94 -9.64 -3.39
C ASP A 106 -8.77 -8.48 -2.39
N HIS A 107 -7.58 -7.88 -2.31
CA HIS A 107 -7.32 -6.68 -1.52
C HIS A 107 -8.20 -5.50 -2.00
N VAL A 108 -8.16 -5.19 -3.29
CA VAL A 108 -8.95 -4.08 -3.86
C VAL A 108 -10.45 -4.33 -3.73
N LEU A 109 -10.90 -5.54 -4.02
CA LEU A 109 -12.31 -5.91 -3.96
C LEU A 109 -12.88 -5.82 -2.53
N GLY A 110 -12.08 -6.17 -1.52
CA GLY A 110 -12.47 -6.03 -0.11
C GLY A 110 -12.80 -4.58 0.25
N TYR A 111 -11.90 -3.65 -0.06
CA TYR A 111 -12.13 -2.22 0.19
C TYR A 111 -13.24 -1.63 -0.68
N TRP A 112 -13.39 -2.08 -1.93
CA TRP A 112 -14.49 -1.66 -2.79
C TRP A 112 -15.85 -2.04 -2.21
N LYS A 113 -16.03 -3.30 -1.79
CA LYS A 113 -17.29 -3.74 -1.17
C LYS A 113 -17.58 -2.98 0.11
N ALA A 114 -16.58 -2.83 0.97
CA ALA A 114 -16.71 -2.04 2.20
C ALA A 114 -17.10 -0.58 1.92
N SER A 115 -16.60 0.02 0.83
CA SER A 115 -16.95 1.40 0.44
C SER A 115 -18.42 1.55 0.03
N LEU A 116 -19.00 0.50 -0.55
CA LEU A 116 -20.41 0.47 -0.92
C LEU A 116 -21.31 0.27 0.31
N GLU A 117 -20.84 -0.52 1.29
CA GLU A 117 -21.57 -0.79 2.53
C GLU A 117 -21.50 0.37 3.53
N HIS A 118 -20.38 1.10 3.55
CA HIS A 118 -20.09 2.18 4.50
C HIS A 118 -19.55 3.44 3.82
N PRO A 119 -20.32 4.07 2.92
CA PRO A 119 -19.87 5.23 2.16
C PRO A 119 -19.59 6.47 3.02
N ASP A 120 -20.13 6.53 4.24
CA ASP A 120 -19.86 7.57 5.25
C ASP A 120 -18.53 7.39 5.98
N LYS A 121 -17.93 6.19 5.93
CA LYS A 121 -16.68 5.84 6.63
C LYS A 121 -15.53 5.50 5.72
N LEU A 122 -15.80 5.14 4.46
CA LEU A 122 -14.77 4.71 3.53
C LEU A 122 -14.97 5.38 2.16
N MET A 123 -14.03 6.25 1.81
CA MET A 123 -13.92 6.84 0.48
C MET A 123 -12.98 6.01 -0.38
N PHE A 124 -13.49 5.39 -1.45
CA PHE A 124 -12.67 4.65 -2.41
C PHE A 124 -12.16 5.59 -3.51
N LEU A 125 -10.85 5.58 -3.75
CA LEU A 125 -10.18 6.42 -4.75
C LEU A 125 -9.40 5.56 -5.74
N LYS A 126 -9.44 5.93 -7.02
CA LYS A 126 -8.56 5.37 -8.06
C LYS A 126 -7.46 6.37 -8.38
N TYR A 127 -6.24 5.87 -8.54
CA TYR A 127 -5.08 6.72 -8.79
C TYR A 127 -5.23 7.51 -10.09
N GLU A 128 -5.72 6.85 -11.14
CA GLU A 128 -5.92 7.42 -12.46
C GLU A 128 -6.92 8.58 -12.41
N ASP A 129 -8.05 8.41 -11.72
CA ASP A 129 -9.06 9.46 -11.57
C ASP A 129 -8.50 10.66 -10.78
N VAL A 130 -7.70 10.38 -9.73
CA VAL A 130 -7.05 11.43 -8.92
C VAL A 130 -6.03 12.20 -9.76
N VAL A 131 -5.24 11.53 -10.60
CA VAL A 131 -4.27 12.19 -11.49
C VAL A 131 -4.99 13.00 -12.58
N GLU A 132 -6.11 12.51 -13.11
CA GLU A 132 -6.89 13.22 -14.12
C GLU A 132 -7.50 14.52 -13.57
N ASN A 133 -7.94 14.53 -12.30
CA ASN A 133 -8.59 15.70 -11.71
C ASN A 133 -8.23 15.90 -10.23
N THR A 134 -6.95 16.20 -9.97
CA THR A 134 -6.38 16.26 -8.60
C THR A 134 -7.09 17.26 -7.69
N VAL A 135 -7.40 18.47 -8.20
CA VAL A 135 -8.07 19.51 -7.41
C VAL A 135 -9.49 19.08 -7.02
N LEU A 136 -10.24 18.45 -7.93
CA LEU A 136 -11.57 17.93 -7.62
C LEU A 136 -11.50 16.87 -6.52
N TYR A 137 -10.59 15.91 -6.64
CA TYR A 137 -10.46 14.85 -5.64
C TYR A 137 -9.92 15.37 -4.30
N LEU A 138 -9.03 16.36 -4.30
CA LEU A 138 -8.62 17.05 -3.07
C LEU A 138 -9.82 17.67 -2.36
N LYS A 139 -10.70 18.37 -3.09
CA LYS A 139 -11.93 18.95 -2.51
C LYS A 139 -12.86 17.88 -1.95
N LYS A 140 -13.05 16.77 -2.67
CA LYS A 140 -13.86 15.63 -2.19
C LYS A 140 -13.27 14.97 -0.95
N ILE A 141 -11.95 14.78 -0.89
CA ILE A 141 -11.27 14.25 0.29
C ILE A 141 -11.48 15.19 1.48
N ALA A 142 -11.25 16.49 1.28
CA ALA A 142 -11.41 17.52 2.30
C ALA A 142 -12.84 17.53 2.88
N GLU A 143 -13.86 17.46 2.02
CA GLU A 143 -15.26 17.30 2.44
C GLU A 143 -15.49 16.00 3.22
N PHE A 144 -14.98 14.87 2.73
CA PHE A 144 -15.14 13.56 3.35
C PHE A 144 -14.53 13.48 4.75
N ILE A 145 -13.36 14.10 4.98
CA ILE A 145 -12.71 14.13 6.30
C ILE A 145 -13.28 15.21 7.23
N GLY A 146 -14.31 15.94 6.81
CA GLY A 146 -14.99 16.97 7.63
C GLY A 146 -14.36 18.37 7.59
N TYR A 147 -13.50 18.65 6.62
CA TYR A 147 -12.82 19.93 6.44
C TYR A 147 -13.01 20.50 5.01
N PRO A 148 -14.26 20.73 4.55
CA PRO A 148 -14.49 21.29 3.22
C PRO A 148 -13.89 22.70 3.11
N PHE A 149 -13.29 23.01 1.96
CA PHE A 149 -12.76 24.34 1.68
C PHE A 149 -13.88 25.38 1.63
N SER A 150 -13.70 26.49 2.35
CA SER A 150 -14.57 27.64 2.32
C SER A 150 -14.58 28.32 0.94
N SER A 151 -15.59 29.17 0.69
CA SER A 151 -15.65 29.93 -0.57
C SER A 151 -14.47 30.90 -0.73
N GLU A 152 -13.95 31.44 0.38
CA GLU A 152 -12.78 32.31 0.41
C GLU A 152 -11.51 31.54 0.02
N GLU A 153 -11.24 30.40 0.66
CA GLU A 153 -10.08 29.55 0.33
C GLU A 153 -10.09 29.10 -1.14
N GLN A 154 -11.29 28.82 -1.69
CA GLN A 154 -11.43 28.47 -3.10
C GLN A 154 -11.18 29.66 -4.03
N GLN A 155 -11.61 30.87 -3.65
CA GLN A 155 -11.31 32.08 -4.43
C GLN A 155 -9.83 32.45 -4.37
N GLU A 156 -9.17 32.20 -3.25
CA GLU A 156 -7.73 32.42 -3.04
C GLU A 156 -6.85 31.33 -3.68
N GLY A 157 -7.45 30.27 -4.23
CA GLY A 157 -6.72 29.18 -4.89
C GLY A 157 -5.97 28.26 -3.91
N VAL A 158 -6.42 28.18 -2.66
CA VAL A 158 -5.81 27.29 -1.65
C VAL A 158 -5.76 25.82 -2.12
N PRO A 159 -6.83 25.23 -2.70
CA PRO A 159 -6.77 23.86 -3.22
C PRO A 159 -5.69 23.67 -4.29
N GLU A 160 -5.59 24.61 -5.23
CA GLU A 160 -4.60 24.60 -6.31
C GLU A 160 -3.17 24.74 -5.75
N ASN A 161 -2.98 25.58 -4.74
CA ASN A 161 -1.70 25.72 -4.05
C ASN A 161 -1.28 24.43 -3.32
N ILE A 162 -2.21 23.75 -2.65
CA ILE A 162 -1.96 22.45 -2.01
C ILE A 162 -1.56 21.41 -3.08
N VAL A 163 -2.30 21.33 -4.20
CA VAL A 163 -1.96 20.42 -5.30
C VAL A 163 -0.57 20.71 -5.84
N GLN A 164 -0.21 21.99 -6.02
CA GLN A 164 1.12 22.38 -6.47
C GLN A 164 2.21 21.98 -5.47
N MET A 165 1.99 22.19 -4.17
CA MET A 165 2.93 21.80 -3.11
C MET A 165 3.11 20.29 -3.01
N CYS A 166 2.05 19.52 -3.24
CA CYS A 166 2.06 18.05 -3.18
C CYS A 166 2.34 17.38 -4.54
N SER A 167 2.62 18.16 -5.60
CA SER A 167 2.90 17.65 -6.93
C SER A 167 4.15 16.76 -6.95
N PHE A 168 4.18 15.81 -7.90
CA PHE A 168 5.34 14.95 -8.10
C PHE A 168 6.60 15.77 -8.36
N GLU A 169 6.51 16.79 -9.20
CA GLU A 169 7.62 17.68 -9.57
C GLU A 169 8.16 18.43 -8.36
N ASN A 170 7.27 18.99 -7.53
CA ASN A 170 7.68 19.71 -6.33
C ASN A 170 8.31 18.75 -5.30
N LEU A 171 7.60 17.67 -4.94
CA LEU A 171 8.06 16.74 -3.90
C LEU A 171 9.36 16.02 -4.31
N SER A 172 9.46 15.53 -5.55
CA SER A 172 10.70 14.93 -6.08
C SER A 172 11.85 15.96 -6.17
N GLY A 173 11.52 17.24 -6.26
CA GLY A 173 12.45 18.37 -6.30
C GLY A 173 13.08 18.73 -4.96
N LEU A 174 12.47 18.36 -3.83
CA LEU A 174 12.95 18.70 -2.49
C LEU A 174 14.25 17.98 -2.15
N GLU A 175 15.18 18.67 -1.49
CA GLU A 175 16.50 18.12 -1.13
C GLU A 175 16.38 16.84 -0.29
N VAL A 176 15.45 16.83 0.67
CA VAL A 176 15.17 15.65 1.51
C VAL A 176 14.75 14.42 0.70
N ASN A 177 14.15 14.59 -0.48
CA ASN A 177 13.72 13.49 -1.34
C ASN A 177 14.75 13.12 -2.39
N LYS A 178 15.71 13.99 -2.69
CA LYS A 178 16.81 13.71 -3.62
C LYS A 178 17.97 12.96 -2.96
N THR A 179 18.36 13.40 -1.77
CA THR A 179 19.59 12.95 -1.10
C THR A 179 19.33 12.36 0.29
N GLY A 180 18.13 12.57 0.85
CA GLY A 180 17.75 12.00 2.13
C GLY A 180 17.62 10.49 2.11
N LYS A 181 17.74 9.90 3.29
CA LYS A 181 17.58 8.46 3.53
C LYS A 181 16.66 8.24 4.71
N HIS A 182 15.94 7.12 4.69
CA HIS A 182 15.14 6.64 5.81
C HIS A 182 15.47 5.17 6.10
N ARG A 183 15.07 4.71 7.28
CA ARG A 183 15.20 3.29 7.68
C ARG A 183 13.83 2.64 7.57
N GLU A 184 13.77 1.49 6.92
CA GLU A 184 12.54 0.70 6.81
C GLU A 184 12.52 -0.39 7.91
N GLY A 185 11.51 -0.34 8.78
CA GLY A 185 11.27 -1.34 9.82
C GLY A 185 12.34 -1.40 10.93
N GLN A 186 12.47 -2.57 11.56
CA GLN A 186 13.48 -2.86 12.59
C GLN A 186 14.87 -3.18 12.02
N GLY A 187 15.09 -2.94 10.72
CA GLY A 187 16.35 -3.26 10.03
C GLY A 187 17.35 -2.09 10.01
N ASN A 188 18.61 -2.41 9.73
CA ASN A 188 19.69 -1.44 9.48
C ASN A 188 19.79 -1.02 8.00
N LEU A 189 18.77 -1.31 7.19
CA LEU A 189 18.78 -0.96 5.76
C LEU A 189 18.37 0.51 5.60
N GLU A 190 19.29 1.33 5.10
CA GLU A 190 19.00 2.70 4.71
C GLU A 190 18.54 2.73 3.24
N LEU A 191 17.34 3.25 3.03
CA LEU A 191 16.76 3.47 1.71
C LEU A 191 16.83 4.95 1.35
N GLU A 192 17.29 5.25 0.15
CA GLU A 192 17.24 6.62 -0.39
C GLU A 192 15.79 7.03 -0.61
N ASN A 193 15.43 8.27 -0.27
CA ASN A 193 14.05 8.76 -0.39
C ASN A 193 13.62 8.90 -1.85
N ASN A 194 14.56 9.02 -2.79
CA ASN A 194 14.29 9.15 -4.22
C ASN A 194 13.58 7.92 -4.81
N VAL A 195 13.62 6.78 -4.13
CA VAL A 195 13.02 5.51 -4.57
C VAL A 195 11.50 5.60 -4.65
N PHE A 196 10.89 6.50 -3.88
CA PHE A 196 9.45 6.77 -3.92
C PHE A 196 9.05 7.61 -5.15
N PHE A 197 10.00 8.28 -5.82
CA PHE A 197 9.76 9.21 -6.92
C PHE A 197 10.32 8.68 -8.24
N ARG A 198 9.62 7.73 -8.87
CA ARG A 198 10.09 7.09 -10.12
C ARG A 198 9.69 7.83 -11.40
N LYS A 199 8.38 7.86 -11.71
CA LYS A 199 7.83 8.51 -12.91
C LYS A 199 6.50 9.22 -12.69
N GLY A 200 5.69 8.77 -11.73
CA GLY A 200 4.41 9.43 -11.40
C GLY A 200 3.36 9.41 -12.51
N ASN A 201 3.49 8.56 -13.53
CA ASN A 201 2.64 8.60 -14.73
C ASN A 201 1.76 7.35 -14.89
N VAL A 202 0.56 7.57 -15.44
CA VAL A 202 -0.38 6.50 -15.85
C VAL A 202 0.11 5.84 -17.14
N GLY A 203 -0.04 4.52 -17.24
CA GLY A 203 0.21 3.77 -18.48
C GLY A 203 1.67 3.35 -18.73
N ASP A 204 2.58 3.62 -17.79
CA ASP A 204 4.01 3.26 -17.94
C ASP A 204 4.26 1.75 -18.02
N TRP A 205 3.27 0.92 -17.63
CA TRP A 205 3.32 -0.54 -17.79
C TRP A 205 3.54 -0.97 -19.25
N LYS A 206 3.10 -0.16 -20.23
CA LYS A 206 3.26 -0.42 -21.68
C LYS A 206 4.73 -0.48 -22.11
N ASN A 207 5.63 0.11 -21.33
CA ASN A 207 7.06 0.09 -21.58
C ASN A 207 7.76 -1.18 -21.05
N TYR A 208 7.05 -2.03 -20.30
CA TYR A 208 7.64 -3.19 -19.61
C TYR A 208 6.90 -4.49 -19.93
N LEU A 209 5.57 -4.48 -19.87
CA LEU A 209 4.76 -5.68 -20.09
C LEU A 209 4.59 -5.96 -21.59
N THR A 210 4.65 -7.24 -21.95
CA THR A 210 4.27 -7.68 -23.29
C THR A 210 2.75 -7.53 -23.49
N THR A 211 2.32 -7.57 -24.75
CA THR A 211 0.88 -7.59 -25.09
C THR A 211 0.18 -8.79 -24.46
N GLU A 212 0.83 -9.94 -24.41
CA GLU A 212 0.26 -11.15 -23.79
C GLU A 212 0.09 -10.99 -22.27
N MET A 213 1.10 -10.49 -21.57
CA MET A 213 1.05 -10.24 -20.13
C MET A 213 -0.06 -9.26 -19.74
N SER A 214 -0.15 -8.15 -20.46
CA SER A 214 -1.20 -7.14 -20.22
C SER A 214 -2.60 -7.69 -20.47
N GLN A 215 -2.81 -8.42 -21.57
CA GLN A 215 -4.09 -9.07 -21.86
C GLN A 215 -4.49 -10.09 -20.79
N ARG A 216 -3.53 -10.87 -20.27
CA ARG A 216 -3.79 -11.81 -19.16
C ARG A 216 -4.25 -11.07 -17.90
N LEU A 217 -3.60 -9.96 -17.54
CA LEU A 217 -4.01 -9.15 -16.39
C LEU A 217 -5.40 -8.54 -16.59
N ASP A 218 -5.70 -8.02 -17.78
CA ASP A 218 -7.01 -7.45 -18.10
C ASP A 218 -8.12 -8.51 -17.96
N GLN A 219 -7.89 -9.71 -18.51
CA GLN A 219 -8.83 -10.84 -18.40
C GLN A 219 -9.03 -11.27 -16.95
N ARG A 220 -7.95 -11.40 -16.17
CA ARG A 220 -8.01 -11.76 -14.75
C ARG A 220 -8.76 -10.71 -13.94
N THR A 221 -8.51 -9.43 -14.22
CA THR A 221 -9.19 -8.29 -13.58
C THR A 221 -10.68 -8.32 -13.87
N LEU A 222 -11.07 -8.51 -15.13
CA LEU A 222 -12.47 -8.64 -15.51
C LEU A 222 -13.14 -9.84 -14.82
N GLN A 223 -12.49 -11.00 -14.80
CA GLN A 223 -13.01 -12.20 -14.12
C GLN A 223 -13.23 -11.95 -12.63
N LYS A 224 -12.29 -11.27 -11.96
CA LYS A 224 -12.35 -11.02 -10.51
C LYS A 224 -13.34 -9.90 -10.13
N LEU A 225 -13.50 -8.89 -10.97
CA LEU A 225 -14.22 -7.65 -10.61
C LEU A 225 -15.56 -7.46 -11.34
N SER A 226 -15.85 -8.19 -12.40
CA SER A 226 -17.06 -7.99 -13.23
C SER A 226 -18.39 -8.00 -12.44
N SER A 227 -18.50 -8.81 -11.38
CA SER A 227 -19.71 -8.88 -10.56
C SER A 227 -19.82 -7.79 -9.49
N SER A 228 -18.79 -6.96 -9.30
CA SER A 228 -18.74 -5.96 -8.22
C SER A 228 -19.12 -4.54 -8.67
N GLY A 229 -19.21 -4.30 -9.97
CA GLY A 229 -19.37 -2.96 -10.54
C GLY A 229 -18.08 -2.12 -10.54
N LEU A 230 -16.95 -2.66 -10.05
CA LEU A 230 -15.64 -2.02 -10.14
C LEU A 230 -14.97 -2.32 -11.49
N SER A 231 -14.57 -1.27 -12.20
CA SER A 231 -13.66 -1.33 -13.34
C SER A 231 -12.33 -0.67 -12.99
N LEU A 232 -11.23 -1.32 -13.35
CA LEU A 232 -9.86 -0.80 -13.29
C LEU A 232 -9.28 -0.71 -14.69
#